data_AF-A0A7N5KEA8-F1
#
_entry.id   AF-A0A7N5KEA8-F1
#
_cell.length_a   1.000
_cell.length_b   1.000
_cell.length_c   1.000
_cell.angle_alpha   90.00
_cell.angle_beta   90.00
_cell.angle_gamma   90.00
#
_symmetry.space_group_name_H-M   'P 1'
#
loop_
_entity.id
_entity.type
_entity.pdbx_description
1 polymer ?
#
loop_
_entity_poly.entity_id
_entity_poly.type
_entity_poly.pdbx_seq_one_letter_code
_entity_poly.pdbx_strand_id
1 'polypeptide(L)' 'MSAESIIRIPPYHFIHVLDQNSNVARVEVGPKTYIRQDNERVISQWFWLTLPCT' A
#
# COMPACT_ATOMS: atom_id res chain seq x y z
N MET A 1 5.91 9.03 11.36
CA MET A 1 6.57 8.64 10.10
C MET A 1 5.59 8.94 8.98
N SER A 2 6.04 9.80 8.07
CA SER A 2 5.32 10.69 7.16
C SER A 2 3.89 10.28 6.78
N ALA A 3 2.93 11.12 7.20
CA ALA A 3 1.54 11.06 6.77
C ALA A 3 1.43 11.58 5.32
N GLU A 4 1.99 10.84 4.38
CA GLU A 4 1.89 11.17 2.96
C GLU A 4 0.58 10.57 2.45
N SER A 5 -0.45 11.42 2.35
CA SER A 5 -1.83 11.06 1.98
C SER A 5 -1.96 10.53 0.54
N ILE A 6 -0.87 10.55 -0.23
CA ILE A 6 -0.84 10.26 -1.66
C ILE A 6 0.28 9.26 -1.92
N ILE A 7 -0.10 8.04 -2.28
CA ILE A 7 0.82 6.94 -2.58
C ILE A 7 0.80 6.69 -4.09
N ARG A 8 1.95 6.89 -4.73
CA ARG A 8 2.12 6.58 -6.16
C ARG A 8 2.58 5.13 -6.28
N ILE A 9 1.73 4.26 -6.84
CA ILE A 9 2.04 2.85 -7.02
C ILE A 9 2.66 2.65 -8.42
N PRO A 10 3.94 2.26 -8.53
CA PRO A 10 4.56 1.96 -9.82
C PRO A 10 3.96 0.69 -10.47
N PRO A 11 4.21 0.43 -11.77
CA PRO A 11 3.80 -0.82 -12.39
C PRO A 11 4.38 -2.04 -11.66
N TYR A 12 3.64 -3.15 -11.64
CA TYR A 12 3.97 -4.39 -10.91
C TYR A 12 4.11 -4.26 -9.39
N HIS A 13 3.68 -3.14 -8.81
CA HIS A 13 3.62 -2.99 -7.37
C HIS A 13 2.18 -3.12 -6.88
N PHE A 14 2.04 -3.64 -5.67
CA PHE A 14 0.78 -3.75 -4.97
C PHE A 14 0.92 -3.23 -3.54
N ILE A 15 -0.19 -2.69 -3.04
CA ILE A 15 -0.30 -2.25 -1.65
C ILE A 15 -1.48 -2.94 -0.99
N HIS A 16 -1.28 -3.29 0.28
CA HIS A 16 -2.36 -3.78 1.13
C HIS A 16 -2.94 -2.62 1.92
N VAL A 17 -4.18 -2.27 1.64
CA VAL A 17 -4.95 -1.26 2.37
C VAL A 17 -5.95 -1.96 3.27
N LEU A 18 -5.89 -1.69 4.56
CA LEU A 18 -6.87 -2.13 5.53
C LEU A 18 -7.82 -0.97 5.84
N ASP A 19 -9.11 -1.20 5.65
CA ASP A 19 -10.13 -0.32 6.18
C ASP A 19 -10.38 -0.62 7.66
N GLN A 20 -10.24 0.37 8.54
CA GLN A 20 -10.42 0.21 9.99
C GLN A 20 -11.89 0.10 10.42
N ASN A 21 -12.83 0.55 9.60
CA ASN A 21 -14.25 0.45 9.93
C ASN A 21 -14.76 -0.99 9.75
N SER A 22 -14.36 -1.62 8.64
CA SER A 22 -14.77 -2.98 8.29
C SER A 22 -13.74 -4.05 8.67
N ASN A 23 -12.52 -3.68 9.05
CA ASN A 23 -11.35 -4.58 9.20
C ASN A 23 -11.09 -5.46 7.96
N VAL A 24 -11.49 -4.98 6.77
CA VAL A 24 -11.28 -5.70 5.51
C VAL A 24 -10.01 -5.17 4.85
N ALA A 25 -9.13 -6.09 4.47
CA ALA A 25 -7.93 -5.80 3.72
C ALA A 25 -8.21 -5.95 2.21
N ARG A 26 -7.92 -4.91 1.44
CA ARG A 26 -7.99 -4.87 -0.02
C ARG A 26 -6.60 -4.71 -0.62
N VAL A 27 -6.40 -5.28 -1.80
CA VAL A 27 -5.15 -5.15 -2.55
C VAL A 27 -5.39 -4.21 -3.72
N GLU A 28 -4.65 -3.11 -3.77
CA GLU A 28 -4.63 -2.21 -4.92
C GLU A 28 -3.34 -2.46 -5.72
N VAL A 29 -3.49 -2.74 -7.01
CA VAL A 29 -2.38 -2.98 -7.94
C VAL A 29 -2.22 -1.76 -8.84
N GLY A 30 -0.96 -1.33 -9.08
CA GLY A 30 -0.64 -0.17 -9.94
C GLY A 30 -0.81 -0.45 -11.45
N PRO A 31 -0.76 0.59 -12.33
CA PRO A 31 -0.33 1.98 -12.08
C PRO A 31 -1.49 2.91 -11.70
N LYS A 32 -1.59 3.23 -10.41
CA LYS A 32 -2.65 4.09 -9.87
C LYS A 32 -2.07 4.95 -8.75
N THR A 33 -2.46 6.21 -8.74
CA THR A 33 -2.20 7.10 -7.61
C THR A 33 -3.29 6.85 -6.58
N TYR A 34 -2.93 6.23 -5.46
CA TYR A 34 -3.84 5.97 -4.36
C TYR A 34 -3.87 7.17 -3.43
N ILE A 35 -5.07 7.71 -3.18
CA ILE A 35 -5.28 8.74 -2.16
C ILE A 35 -5.81 8.02 -0.93
N ARG A 36 -5.03 8.05 0.15
CA ARG A 36 -5.38 7.39 1.40
C ARG A 36 -6.46 8.19 2.12
N GLN A 37 -7.56 7.53 2.49
CA GLN A 37 -8.56 8.10 3.39
C GLN A 37 -8.14 7.93 4.85
N ASP A 38 -8.63 8.78 5.75
CA ASP A 38 -8.26 8.74 7.19
C ASP A 38 -8.64 7.43 7.88
N ASN A 39 -9.72 6.77 7.44
CA ASN A 39 -10.19 5.48 7.95
C ASN A 39 -9.39 4.28 7.42
N GLU A 40 -8.45 4.50 6.52
CA GLU A 40 -7.70 3.44 5.85
C GLU A 40 -6.26 3.43 6.35
N ARG A 41 -5.72 2.25 6.57
CA ARG A 41 -4.33 2.05 6.99
C ARG A 41 -3.63 1.13 6.00
N VAL A 42 -2.49 1.60 5.48
CA VAL A 42 -1.63 0.74 4.66
C VAL A 42 -0.83 -0.16 5.59
N ILE A 43 -1.01 -1.48 5.47
CA ILE A 43 -0.35 -2.46 6.34
C ILE A 43 1.01 -2.86 5.77
N SER A 44 1.12 -3.02 4.45
CA SER A 44 2.34 -3.56 3.86
C SER A 44 2.56 -3.06 2.44
N GLN A 45 3.73 -2.45 2.25
CA GLN A 45 4.37 -2.23 0.96
C GLN A 45 5.41 -3.36 0.78
N TRP A 46 5.32 -4.05 -0.35
CA TRP A 46 6.09 -5.27 -0.62
C TRP A 46 7.60 -4.97 -0.77
N PHE A 47 8.35 -5.13 0.31
CA PHE A 47 9.82 -5.08 0.32
C PHE A 47 10.46 -6.49 0.32
N TRP A 48 9.67 -7.57 0.24
CA TRP A 48 10.16 -8.92 0.59
C TRP A 48 10.53 -9.85 -0.58
N LEU A 49 10.63 -9.39 -1.84
CA LEU A 49 11.15 -10.24 -2.94
C LEU A 49 12.46 -9.79 -3.61
N THR A 50 13.07 -8.68 -3.22
CA THR A 50 14.46 -8.42 -3.63
C THR A 50 15.40 -9.11 -2.64
N LEU A 51 15.60 -10.41 -2.89
CA LEU A 51 16.57 -11.30 -2.25
C LEU A 51 17.83 -10.58 -1.74
N PRO A 52 18.27 -10.77 -0.48
CA PRO A 52 19.65 -10.46 -0.10
C PRO A 52 20.54 -11.55 -0.71
N CYS A 53 20.99 -11.33 -1.93
CA CYS A 53 22.12 -12.03 -2.53
C CYS A 53 23.12 -10.98 -3.04
N THR A 54 23.72 -10.24 -2.11
CA THR A 54 25.03 -9.61 -2.25
C THR A 54 25.64 -9.43 -0.86
#